data_AF-A0A962FKV6-F1
#
_entry.id   AF-A0A962FKV6-F1
#
_cell.length_a   1.000
_cell.length_b   1.000
_cell.length_c   1.000
_cell.angle_alpha   90.00
_cell.angle_beta   90.00
_cell.angle_gamma   90.00
#
_symmetry.space_group_name_H-M   'P 1'
#
loop_
_entity.id
_entity.type
_entity.pdbx_description
1 polymer ?
#
loop_
_entity_poly.entity_id
_entity_poly.type
_entity_poly.pdbx_seq_one_letter_code
_entity_poly.pdbx_strand_id
1 'polypeptide(L)' 'MPQTITKGYKALVAEARQSIQEVTAEQAIALAKRDDVLLVDLRDPRELEREGRIPGAFHCTRGMLE' A
#
# COMPACT_ATOMS: atom_id res chain seq x y z
N MET A 1 20.61 -6.58 -26.05
CA MET A 1 19.23 -6.36 -26.53
C MET A 1 18.39 -5.88 -25.35
N PRO A 2 17.50 -4.89 -25.52
CA PRO A 2 16.61 -4.47 -24.44
C PRO A 2 15.61 -5.59 -24.11
N GLN A 3 15.14 -5.61 -22.85
CA GLN A 3 14.09 -6.52 -22.41
C GLN A 3 12.75 -6.14 -23.05
N THR A 4 11.95 -7.13 -23.44
CA THR A 4 10.58 -6.94 -23.93
C THR A 4 9.59 -7.22 -22.81
N ILE A 5 9.08 -6.15 -22.18
CA ILE A 5 8.07 -6.27 -21.12
C ILE A 5 6.70 -6.44 -21.76
N THR A 6 6.13 -7.65 -21.65
CA THR A 6 4.83 -8.00 -22.25
C THR A 6 3.64 -7.60 -21.37
N LYS A 7 3.85 -7.49 -20.05
CA LYS A 7 2.85 -7.00 -19.10
C LYS A 7 3.49 -6.01 -18.14
N GLY A 8 3.14 -4.74 -18.29
CA GLY A 8 3.67 -3.65 -17.46
C GLY A 8 2.90 -3.45 -16.16
N TYR A 9 3.49 -2.67 -15.24
CA TYR A 9 2.88 -2.37 -13.93
C TYR A 9 1.49 -1.75 -14.04
N LYS A 10 1.21 -0.95 -15.08
CA LYS A 10 -0.11 -0.32 -15.28
C LYS A 10 -1.22 -1.35 -15.43
N ALA A 11 -0.98 -2.43 -16.18
CA ALA A 11 -1.95 -3.50 -16.36
C ALA A 11 -2.17 -4.26 -15.05
N LEU A 12 -1.08 -4.57 -14.33
CA LEU A 12 -1.15 -5.25 -13.02
C LEU A 12 -1.91 -4.42 -11.97
N VAL A 13 -1.67 -3.11 -11.90
CA VAL A 13 -2.39 -2.20 -10.99
C VAL A 13 -3.87 -2.10 -11.36
N ALA A 14 -4.20 -2.06 -12.66
CA ALA A 14 -5.59 -2.02 -13.12
C ALA A 14 -6.36 -3.29 -12.72
N GLU A 15 -5.74 -4.46 -12.87
CA GLU A 15 -6.33 -5.74 -12.45
C GLU A 15 -6.50 -5.82 -10.92
N ALA A 16 -5.49 -5.38 -10.15
CA ALA A 16 -5.56 -5.35 -8.70
C ALA A 16 -6.71 -4.45 -8.19
N ARG A 17 -6.86 -3.25 -8.78
CA ARG A 17 -7.94 -2.31 -8.45
C ARG A 17 -9.34 -2.86 -8.65
N GLN A 18 -9.52 -3.77 -9.61
CA GLN A 18 -10.82 -4.44 -9.83
C GLN A 18 -11.14 -5.48 -8.75
N SER A 19 -10.14 -5.93 -8.00
CA SER A 19 -10.25 -7.00 -7.02
C SER A 19 -10.27 -6.50 -5.56
N ILE A 20 -10.12 -5.20 -5.35
CA ILE A 20 -10.06 -4.58 -4.01
C ILE A 20 -11.04 -3.42 -3.90
N GLN A 21 -11.37 -3.07 -2.66
CA GLN A 21 -12.02 -1.80 -2.37
C GLN A 21 -10.96 -0.71 -2.16
N GLU A 22 -10.89 0.27 -3.05
CA GLU A 22 -10.13 1.49 -2.82
C GLU A 22 -10.91 2.41 -1.87
N VAL A 23 -10.21 3.01 -0.90
CA VAL A 23 -10.77 3.99 0.03
C VAL A 23 -10.03 5.33 -0.12
N THR A 24 -10.73 6.44 0.07
CA THR A 24 -10.09 7.75 0.08
C THR A 24 -9.27 7.96 1.35
N ALA A 25 -8.38 8.95 1.36
CA ALA A 25 -7.59 9.29 2.55
C ALA A 25 -8.49 9.68 3.73
N GLU A 26 -9.56 10.44 3.48
CA GLU A 26 -10.54 10.85 4.49
C GLU A 26 -11.27 9.63 5.09
N GLN A 27 -11.66 8.67 4.24
CA GLN A 27 -12.27 7.42 4.68
C GLN A 27 -11.29 6.59 5.50
N ALA A 28 -10.03 6.48 5.09
CA ALA A 28 -9.00 5.74 5.81
C ALA A 28 -8.75 6.34 7.20
N ILE A 29 -8.70 7.68 7.33
CA ILE A 29 -8.57 8.37 8.62
C ILE A 29 -9.76 8.08 9.55
N ALA A 30 -10.98 7.98 9.00
CA ALA A 30 -12.16 7.62 9.78
C ALA A 30 -12.13 6.13 10.19
N LEU A 31 -11.76 5.23 9.29
CA LEU A 31 -11.67 3.79 9.54
C LEU A 31 -10.61 3.46 10.60
N ALA A 32 -9.48 4.17 10.60
CA ALA A 32 -8.39 3.97 11.54
C ALA A 32 -8.76 4.23 13.01
N LYS A 33 -9.92 4.83 13.28
CA LYS A 33 -10.45 5.04 14.64
C LYS A 33 -11.19 3.84 15.20
N ARG A 34 -11.44 2.81 14.39
CA ARG A 34 -12.15 1.60 14.81
C ARG A 34 -11.15 0.57 15.31
N ASP A 35 -11.52 -0.15 16.37
CA ASP A 35 -10.67 -1.18 16.96
C ASP A 35 -10.54 -2.45 16.11
N ASP A 36 -11.38 -2.60 15.07
CA ASP A 36 -11.39 -3.74 14.14
C ASP A 36 -10.62 -3.46 12.83
N VAL A 37 -9.88 -2.35 12.75
CA VAL A 37 -9.13 -1.94 11.56
C VAL A 37 -7.63 -1.87 11.86
N LEU A 38 -6.83 -2.52 11.01
CA LEU A 38 -5.38 -2.42 11.03
C LEU A 38 -4.90 -1.65 9.80
N LEU A 39 -4.24 -0.51 10.02
CA LEU A 39 -3.47 0.17 8.97
C LEU A 39 -2.11 -0.50 8.82
N VAL A 40 -1.79 -0.94 7.60
CA VAL A 40 -0.51 -1.56 7.27
C VAL A 40 0.26 -0.67 6.29
N ASP A 41 1.45 -0.21 6.69
CA ASP A 41 2.36 0.57 5.85
C ASP A 41 3.35 -0.36 5.14
N LEU A 42 3.28 -0.39 3.80
CA LEU A 42 4.09 -1.27 2.94
C LEU A 42 5.36 -0.63 2.39
N ARG A 43 5.62 0.63 2.74
CA ARG A 43 6.75 1.42 2.22
C ARG A 43 8.10 0.91 2.71
N ASP A 44 9.16 1.31 2.01
CA ASP A 44 10.53 1.03 2.41
C ASP A 44 10.89 1.78 3.71
N PRO A 45 11.68 1.19 4.64
CA PRO A 45 12.09 1.87 5.87
C PRO A 45 12.70 3.26 5.67
N ARG A 46 13.41 3.50 4.55
CA ARG A 46 14.02 4.79 4.22
C ARG A 46 12.99 5.87 3.91
N GLU A 47 11.80 5.50 3.45
CA GLU A 47 10.68 6.43 3.27
C GLU A 47 10.10 6.83 4.62
N LEU A 48 9.94 5.86 5.53
CA LEU A 48 9.43 6.09 6.89
C LEU A 48 10.36 7.02 7.69
N GLU A 49 11.68 6.84 7.55
CA GLU A 49 12.66 7.69 8.22
C GLU A 49 12.60 9.15 7.73
N ARG A 50 12.39 9.35 6.43
CA ARG A 50 12.37 10.68 5.80
C ARG A 50 11.04 11.41 5.99
N GLU A 51 9.92 10.70 5.88
CA GLU A 51 8.58 11.28 5.76
C GLU A 51 7.70 11.03 7.00
N GLY A 52 8.18 10.19 7.92
CA GLY A 52 7.39 9.72 9.04
C GLY A 52 6.37 8.65 8.63
N ARG A 53 5.47 8.34 9.56
CA ARG A 53 4.42 7.32 9.40
C ARG A 53 3.12 7.74 10.05
N ILE A 54 2.03 7.11 9.62
CA ILE A 54 0.73 7.25 10.27
C ILE A 54 0.83 6.65 11.68
N PRO A 55 0.45 7.39 12.75
CA PRO A 55 0.46 6.87 14.12
C PRO A 55 -0.39 5.60 14.24
N GLY A 56 0.14 4.58 14.93
CA GLY A 56 -0.55 3.31 15.13
C GLY A 56 -0.52 2.35 13.93
N ALA A 57 -0.01 2.76 12.76
CA ALA A 57 0.15 1.85 11.63
C ALA A 57 1.21 0.78 11.91
N PHE A 58 0.88 -0.47 11.57
CA PHE A 58 1.83 -1.58 11.55
C PHE A 58 2.68 -1.50 10.28
N HIS A 59 4.00 -1.66 10.41
CA HIS A 59 4.91 -1.60 9.26
C HIS A 59 5.32 -3.01 8.85
N CYS A 60 5.16 -3.32 7.58
CA CYS A 60 5.61 -4.56 6.95
C CYS A 60 5.87 -4.29 5.48
N THR A 61 7.11 -4.43 4.98
CA THR A 61 7.40 -4.09 3.58
C THR A 61 6.67 -5.03 2.62
N ARG A 62 6.30 -4.54 1.42
CA ARG A 62 5.56 -5.36 0.45
C ARG A 62 6.19 -6.74 0.20
N GLY A 63 7.52 -6.79 0.06
CA GLY A 63 8.25 -8.03 -0.20
C GLY A 63 8.26 -9.04 0.95
N MET A 64 7.77 -8.69 2.14
CA MET A 64 7.58 -9.63 3.25
C MET A 64 6.19 -10.28 3.26
N LEU A 65 5.26 -9.80 2.42
CA LEU A 65 3.87 -10.28 2.32
C LEU A 65 3.57 -11.07 1.03
N GLU A 66 4.53 -11.12 0.10
CA GLU A 66 4.50 -11.94 -1.12
C GLU A 66 5.04 -13.35 -0.82
#